data_AF-H8ZFH6-F1
#
_entry.id   AF-H8ZFH6-F1
#
_cell.length_a   1.000
_cell.length_b   1.000
_cell.length_c   1.000
_cell.angle_alpha   90.00
_cell.angle_beta   90.00
_cell.angle_gamma   90.00
#
_symmetry.space_group_name_H-M   'P 1'
#
loop_
_entity.id
_entity.type
_entity.pdbx_description
1 polymer ?
#
loop_
_entity_poly.entity_id
_entity_poly.type
_entity_poly.pdbx_seq_one_letter_code
_entity_poly.pdbx_strand_id
1 'polypeptide(L)'
;MHNPQESSLFSFFSDLDTSEPRASSAGRTGSSLGVLSKRFLRLLKDSPEYELDLNYAASVLETHKRRLYDITNVLEALGSSRKS
;
A
#
# COMPACT_ATOMS: atom_id res chain seq x y z
N MET A 1 -0.03 -10.82 20.69
CA MET A 1 0.64 -9.64 21.28
C MET A 1 0.99 -8.71 20.13
N HIS A 2 0.22 -7.65 19.92
CA HIS A 2 0.44 -6.69 18.83
C HIS A 2 1.30 -5.52 19.37
N ASN A 3 2.39 -5.20 18.67
CA ASN A 3 3.35 -4.18 19.08
C ASN A 3 2.76 -2.77 18.89
N PRO A 4 2.70 -1.89 19.91
CA PRO A 4 2.05 -0.58 19.82
C PRO A 4 2.78 0.45 18.94
N GLN A 5 3.95 0.12 18.38
CA GLN A 5 4.68 1.00 17.44
C GLN A 5 4.42 0.65 15.96
N GLU A 6 3.89 -0.53 15.66
CA GLU A 6 3.54 -0.96 14.29
C GLU A 6 2.15 -0.42 13.85
N SER A 7 1.34 0.02 14.81
CA SER A 7 -0.06 0.40 14.60
C SER A 7 -0.28 1.78 13.98
N SER A 8 0.72 2.68 13.97
CA SER A 8 0.48 4.07 13.53
C SER A 8 0.32 4.21 12.02
N LEU A 9 1.21 3.60 11.22
CA LEU A 9 1.12 3.64 9.76
C LEU A 9 -0.05 2.81 9.24
N PHE A 10 -0.25 1.61 9.81
CA PHE A 10 -1.33 0.73 9.39
C PHE A 10 -2.71 1.29 9.78
N SER A 11 -2.86 1.89 10.97
CA SER A 11 -4.07 2.63 11.36
C SER A 11 -4.28 3.84 10.45
N PHE A 12 -3.23 4.66 10.22
CA PHE A 12 -3.30 5.83 9.35
C PHE A 12 -3.79 5.48 7.92
N PHE A 13 -3.31 4.37 7.36
CA PHE A 13 -3.77 3.91 6.04
C PHE A 13 -5.15 3.23 6.09
N SER A 14 -5.51 2.59 7.21
CA SER A 14 -6.85 2.00 7.42
C SER A 14 -7.94 3.07 7.59
N ASP A 15 -7.63 4.20 8.23
CA ASP A 15 -8.58 5.31 8.40
C ASP A 15 -8.94 5.97 7.05
N LEU A 16 -8.04 5.84 6.08
CA LEU A 16 -8.19 6.37 4.72
C LEU A 16 -9.08 5.49 3.81
N ASP A 17 -9.58 4.36 4.32
CA ASP A 17 -10.55 3.44 3.69
C ASP A 17 -12.00 3.97 3.71
N THR A 18 -12.30 4.94 4.58
CA THR A 18 -13.69 5.33 4.91
C THR A 18 -14.37 6.21 3.86
N SER A 19 -13.72 6.53 2.75
CA SER A 19 -14.38 7.21 1.62
C SER A 19 -13.75 6.81 0.29
N GLU A 20 -14.10 5.62 -0.21
CA GLU A 20 -13.98 5.35 -1.65
C GLU A 20 -14.86 6.38 -2.38
N PRO A 21 -14.30 7.29 -3.20
CA PRO A 21 -15.14 8.03 -4.12
C PRO A 21 -15.73 7.01 -5.09
N ARG A 22 -17.05 6.85 -5.06
CA ARG A 22 -17.81 6.16 -6.12
C ARG A 22 -17.21 6.55 -7.46
N ALA A 23 -16.90 5.55 -8.28
CA ALA A 23 -16.18 5.64 -9.54
C ALA A 23 -16.71 6.72 -10.52
N SER A 24 -16.39 8.00 -10.28
CA SER A 24 -16.78 9.12 -11.13
C SER A 24 -15.63 10.07 -11.50
N SER A 25 -14.38 9.65 -11.32
CA SER A 25 -13.21 10.33 -11.91
C SER A 25 -12.19 9.31 -12.44
N ALA A 26 -12.58 8.56 -13.46
CA ALA A 26 -11.74 7.61 -14.20
C ALA A 26 -10.68 8.35 -15.06
N GLY A 27 -9.83 9.18 -14.46
CA GLY A 27 -8.72 9.86 -15.11
C GLY A 27 -7.61 10.21 -14.11
N ARG A 28 -6.36 9.85 -14.44
CA ARG A 28 -5.07 10.06 -13.72
C ARG A 28 -4.96 9.70 -12.23
N THR A 29 -6.04 9.72 -11.45
CA THR A 29 -6.07 9.52 -9.99
C THR A 29 -6.06 8.05 -9.60
N GLY A 30 -6.70 7.18 -10.40
CA GLY A 30 -6.76 5.73 -10.16
C GLY A 30 -5.41 5.01 -10.24
N SER A 31 -4.41 5.59 -10.90
CA SER A 31 -3.05 5.06 -11.03
C SER A 31 -2.02 5.83 -10.18
N SER A 32 -2.46 6.73 -9.30
CA SER A 32 -1.55 7.48 -8.44
C SER A 32 -0.87 6.56 -7.43
N LEU A 33 0.35 6.92 -7.01
CA LEU A 33 1.11 6.11 -6.06
C LEU A 33 0.33 5.89 -4.76
N GLY A 34 -0.35 6.92 -4.24
CA GLY A 34 -1.17 6.80 -3.03
C GLY A 34 -2.35 5.83 -3.16
N VAL A 35 -3.01 5.78 -4.33
CA VAL A 35 -4.10 4.80 -4.58
C VAL A 35 -3.54 3.39 -4.71
N LEU A 36 -2.43 3.23 -5.44
CA LEU A 36 -1.76 1.93 -5.57
C LEU A 36 -1.21 1.43 -4.22
N SER A 37 -0.63 2.31 -3.39
CA SER A 37 -0.15 1.99 -2.04
C SER A 37 -1.27 1.46 -1.15
N LYS A 38 -2.44 2.11 -1.14
CA LYS A 38 -3.60 1.63 -0.36
C LYS A 38 -4.02 0.22 -0.79
N ARG A 39 -4.20 0.02 -2.09
CA ARG A 39 -4.63 -1.28 -2.62
C ARG A 39 -3.57 -2.36 -2.41
N PHE A 40 -2.29 -2.03 -2.56
CA PHE A 40 -1.17 -2.93 -2.27
C PHE A 40 -1.16 -3.38 -0.81
N LEU A 41 -1.36 -2.45 0.14
CA LEU A 41 -1.44 -2.77 1.56
C LEU A 41 -2.67 -3.62 1.91
N ARG A 42 -3.81 -3.42 1.24
CA ARG A 42 -4.97 -4.33 1.39
C ARG A 42 -4.61 -5.75 0.95
N LEU A 43 -3.97 -5.91 -0.22
CA LEU A 43 -3.50 -7.22 -0.69
C LEU A 43 -2.51 -7.87 0.29
N LEU A 44 -1.61 -7.08 0.87
CA LEU A 44 -0.64 -7.55 1.87
C LEU A 44 -1.31 -7.96 3.20
N LYS A 45 -2.36 -7.24 3.61
CA LYS A 45 -3.14 -7.56 4.82
C LYS A 45 -3.89 -8.88 4.67
N ASP A 46 -4.43 -9.11 3.48
CA ASP A 46 -5.24 -10.29 3.16
C ASP A 46 -4.37 -11.50 2.77
N SER A 47 -3.05 -11.32 2.60
CA SER A 47 -2.14 -12.39 2.26
C SER A 47 -1.71 -13.20 3.48
N PRO A 48 -1.47 -14.51 3.32
CA PRO A 48 -0.95 -15.34 4.40
C PRO A 48 0.42 -14.82 4.83
N GLU A 49 0.63 -14.75 6.15
CA GLU A 49 1.91 -14.36 6.77
C GLU A 49 2.43 -12.96 6.38
N TYR A 50 1.56 -12.09 5.83
CA TYR A 50 1.94 -10.77 5.31
C TYR A 50 3.04 -10.84 4.23
N GLU A 51 3.06 -11.91 3.45
CA GLU A 51 3.94 -12.05 2.28
C GLU A 51 3.14 -11.82 1.00
N LEU A 52 3.64 -10.97 0.08
CA LEU A 52 2.94 -10.63 -1.15
C LEU A 52 3.86 -10.78 -2.36
N ASP A 53 3.51 -11.68 -3.28
CA ASP A 53 4.19 -11.81 -4.57
C ASP A 53 3.97 -10.57 -5.44
N LEU A 54 5.07 -9.95 -5.87
CA LEU A 54 5.02 -8.71 -6.65
C LEU A 54 4.50 -8.90 -8.08
N ASN A 55 4.59 -10.09 -8.68
CA ASN A 55 3.95 -10.37 -9.96
C ASN A 55 2.43 -10.40 -9.80
N TYR A 56 1.96 -11.10 -8.76
CA TYR A 56 0.54 -11.17 -8.43
C TYR A 56 -0.02 -9.77 -8.14
N ALA A 57 0.64 -9.00 -7.27
CA ALA A 57 0.23 -7.63 -6.97
C ALA A 57 0.22 -6.73 -8.22
N ALA A 58 1.21 -6.87 -9.12
CA ALA A 58 1.25 -6.10 -10.36
C ALA A 58 0.06 -6.42 -11.27
N SER A 59 -0.32 -7.70 -11.35
CA SER A 59 -1.48 -8.15 -12.11
C SER A 59 -2.78 -7.63 -11.51
N VAL A 60 -2.98 -7.75 -10.19
CA VAL A 60 -4.23 -7.36 -9.52
C VAL A 60 -4.41 -5.83 -9.48
N LEU A 61 -3.32 -5.09 -9.33
CA LEU A 61 -3.33 -3.63 -9.31
C LEU A 61 -3.25 -3.00 -10.71
N GLU A 62 -3.24 -3.82 -11.76
CA GLU A 62 -3.13 -3.39 -13.16
C GLU A 62 -1.97 -2.39 -13.37
N THR A 63 -0.81 -2.70 -12.79
CA THR A 63 0.34 -1.79 -12.77
C THR A 63 1.66 -2.49 -13.08
N HIS A 64 2.70 -1.71 -13.38
CA HIS A 64 4.03 -2.24 -13.61
C HIS A 64 4.80 -2.44 -12.30
N LYS A 65 5.68 -3.45 -12.25
CA LYS A 65 6.57 -3.71 -11.10
C LYS A 65 7.34 -2.47 -10.62
N ARG A 66 7.69 -1.55 -11.53
CA ARG A 66 8.37 -0.29 -11.18
C ARG A 66 7.59 0.52 -10.14
N ARG A 67 6.25 0.54 -10.22
CA ARG A 67 5.38 1.21 -9.25
C ARG A 67 5.35 0.48 -7.92
N LEU A 68 5.38 -0.86 -7.94
CA LEU A 68 5.46 -1.63 -6.71
C LEU A 68 6.77 -1.36 -5.98
N TYR A 69 7.90 -1.24 -6.70
CA TYR A 69 9.17 -0.84 -6.09
C TYR A 69 9.11 0.58 -5.51
N ASP A 70 8.40 1.52 -6.15
CA ASP A 70 8.19 2.84 -5.53
C ASP A 70 7.44 2.71 -4.20
N ILE A 71 6.45 1.80 -4.12
CA ILE A 71 5.68 1.56 -2.89
C ILE A 71 6.56 0.89 -1.81
N THR A 72 7.28 -0.17 -2.14
CA THR A 72 8.15 -0.87 -1.17
C THR A 72 9.24 0.05 -0.67
N ASN A 73 9.89 0.81 -1.55
CA ASN A 73 10.95 1.75 -1.17
C ASN A 73 10.43 2.84 -0.22
N VAL A 74 9.20 3.34 -0.43
CA VAL A 74 8.59 4.32 0.49
C VAL A 74 8.29 3.67 1.84
N LEU A 75 7.71 2.47 1.86
CA LEU A 75 7.39 1.76 3.11
C LEU A 75 8.65 1.42 3.92
N GLU A 76 9.69 0.92 3.25
CA GLU A 76 11.01 0.62 3.83
C GLU A 76 11.68 1.87 4.39
N ALA A 77 11.61 3.00 3.67
CA ALA A 77 12.16 4.27 4.13
C ALA A 77 11.43 4.85 5.35
N LEU A 78 10.11 4.63 5.46
CA LEU A 78 9.33 5.03 6.64
C LEU A 78 9.65 4.15 7.86
N GLY A 79 9.76 2.83 7.67
CA GLY A 79 10.17 1.88 8.72
C GLY A 79 11.64 2.04 9.14
N SER A 80 12.49 2.56 8.26
CA SER A 80 13.92 2.80 8.49
C SER A 80 14.24 4.25 8.84
N SER A 81 13.41 4.90 9.66
CA SER A 81 13.70 6.22 10.24
C SER A 81 14.81 6.15 11.29
N ARG A 82 15.99 5.68 10.88
CA ARG A 82 17.25 5.80 11.62
C ARG A 82 18.37 6.06 10.61
N LYS A 83 18.48 7.32 10.19
CA LYS A 83 19.71 7.82 9.58
C LYS A 83 20.54 8.40 10.73
N SER A 84 21.74 7.82 10.89
CA SER A 84 22.78 8.23 11.83
C SER A 84 23.18 9.69 11.66
#